data_AF-A0A1H0EQ85-F1
#
_entry.id   AF-A0A1H0EQ85-F1
#
_cell.length_a   1.000
_cell.length_b   1.000
_cell.length_c   1.000
_cell.angle_alpha   90.00
_cell.angle_beta   90.00
_cell.angle_gamma   90.00
#
_symmetry.space_group_name_H-M   'P 1'
#
loop_
_entity.id
_entity.type
_entity.pdbx_description
1 polymer ?
#
loop_
_entity_poly.entity_id
_entity_poly.type
_entity_poly.pdbx_seq_one_letter_code
_entity_poly.pdbx_strand_id
1 'polypeptide(L)'
;MNDKMKGLIVGLTIGSLLSGTAAFAASSQIEVAFRSLTYMFDGVEKAPADAKGFIYEGSTYVPLRFVSEALGKKVEWDEENGTIWIGSNPKHVVAAYKGGTVTKGEFDTFFALQALFNNGHGSSKDNPEYQKNVITQLIQNRILFGRASEGDQNAAKDSAAKQITAWKSQFGETKFQADLKKVNVTEADLQYFLVGSIGSQNYIKSSISETQLKAKYDETLKVDKDAYTIASVRHILIGINDPSSAGKQLRTKEEALKLAKEVQQKLKNGEEFAVLAKQFSDDPGSKETGGLYADADVSAWVPEFKKAAIEQAIGTIGDPIETQFGYHVIKVESISVKTLDSVKDQLKASLEQEQIQQFTEKELPGLIEKIDLGQ
;
A
#
# COMPACT_ATOMS: atom_id res chain seq x y z
N MET A 1 23.64 30.84 102.78
CA MET A 1 24.19 29.51 103.07
C MET A 1 24.09 28.66 101.82
N ASN A 2 25.27 28.33 101.27
CA ASN A 2 25.69 27.25 100.34
C ASN A 2 24.81 26.92 99.11
N ASP A 3 25.25 27.16 97.85
CA ASP A 3 26.27 26.41 97.06
C ASP A 3 25.72 25.02 96.68
N LYS A 4 25.56 24.54 95.44
CA LYS A 4 26.28 24.55 94.15
C LYS A 4 25.23 24.20 93.05
N MET A 5 25.38 24.27 91.74
CA MET A 5 26.51 24.32 90.81
C MET A 5 25.95 24.68 89.42
N LYS A 6 26.72 25.44 88.63
CA LYS A 6 26.42 25.80 87.23
C LYS A 6 26.72 24.62 86.29
N GLY A 7 25.87 24.43 85.28
CA GLY A 7 26.10 23.54 84.14
C GLY A 7 25.27 23.98 82.94
N LEU A 8 25.95 24.35 81.87
CA LEU A 8 25.51 24.97 80.63
C LEU A 8 24.74 23.98 79.71
N ILE A 9 23.73 24.43 78.97
CA ILE A 9 23.62 24.41 77.49
C ILE A 9 22.15 24.60 77.06
N VAL A 10 22.00 25.57 76.17
CA VAL A 10 20.79 26.04 75.47
C VAL A 10 20.25 24.95 74.54
N GLY A 11 18.93 24.75 74.54
CA GLY A 11 18.24 23.86 73.62
C GLY A 11 16.92 24.44 73.10
N LEU A 12 16.82 24.43 71.77
CA LEU A 12 15.63 24.19 70.93
C LEU A 12 14.63 25.33 70.61
N THR A 13 14.82 25.78 69.36
CA THR A 13 13.90 26.19 68.29
C THR A 13 12.38 26.00 68.43
N ILE A 14 11.67 27.10 68.12
CA ILE A 14 10.65 27.32 67.05
C ILE A 14 9.58 26.24 66.84
N GLY A 15 8.32 26.65 67.06
CA GLY A 15 7.13 25.88 66.71
C GLY A 15 6.53 26.24 65.35
N SER A 16 5.85 25.22 64.78
CA SER A 16 4.61 25.23 63.98
C SER A 16 4.58 25.97 62.64
N LEU A 17 3.95 25.53 61.55
CA LEU A 17 3.32 24.29 61.05
C LEU A 17 2.66 24.77 59.73
N LEU A 18 2.74 24.01 58.63
CA LEU A 18 1.68 23.90 57.61
C LEU A 18 2.00 22.78 56.63
N SER A 19 0.97 22.01 56.30
CA SER A 19 0.93 20.67 55.74
C SER A 19 1.24 20.58 54.24
N GLY A 20 2.18 19.70 53.89
CA GLY A 20 2.28 19.01 52.60
C GLY A 20 2.64 17.56 52.90
N THR A 21 1.98 16.61 52.24
CA THR A 21 2.10 15.16 52.44
C THR A 21 3.54 14.71 52.64
N ALA A 22 3.88 14.28 53.86
CA ALA A 22 5.17 13.65 54.13
C ALA A 22 5.19 12.28 53.43
N ALA A 23 5.96 12.17 52.35
CA ALA A 23 6.55 10.91 51.99
C ALA A 23 7.48 10.52 53.15
N PHE A 24 7.13 9.48 53.90
CA PHE A 24 8.05 8.86 54.84
C PHE A 24 9.13 8.17 54.02
N ALA A 25 10.22 8.88 53.73
CA ALA A 25 11.48 8.22 53.45
C ALA A 25 11.90 7.56 54.77
N ALA A 26 11.85 6.22 54.81
CA ALA A 26 12.55 5.47 55.83
C ALA A 26 13.99 6.00 55.85
N SER A 27 14.41 6.60 56.96
CA SER A 27 15.74 7.17 57.12
C SER A 27 16.77 6.07 57.38
N SER A 28 16.78 5.02 56.55
CA SER A 28 17.91 4.11 56.44
C SER A 28 18.97 4.83 55.63
N GLN A 29 19.95 5.44 56.32
CA GLN A 29 21.17 5.87 55.66
C GLN A 29 21.90 4.62 55.16
N ILE A 30 22.04 4.54 53.85
CA ILE A 30 22.76 3.46 53.17
C ILE A 30 24.22 3.93 53.06
N GLU A 31 25.14 3.26 53.74
CA GLU A 31 26.57 3.47 53.52
C GLU A 31 26.99 2.78 52.23
N VAL A 32 27.39 3.57 51.24
CA VAL A 32 27.90 3.09 49.96
C VAL A 32 29.37 3.44 49.82
N ALA A 33 30.15 2.53 49.25
CA ALA A 33 31.55 2.76 48.96
C ALA A 33 31.72 3.29 47.53
N PHE A 34 32.21 4.52 47.38
CA PHE A 34 32.65 5.05 46.10
C PHE A 34 34.13 4.69 45.89
N ARG A 35 34.40 3.72 45.00
CA ARG A 35 35.75 3.40 44.53
C ARG A 35 35.94 3.90 43.11
N SER A 36 37.20 4.10 42.69
CA SER A 36 37.50 4.32 41.27
C SER A 36 37.14 3.06 40.50
N LEU A 37 36.10 3.14 39.68
CA LEU A 37 35.64 2.07 38.80
C LEU A 37 36.07 2.40 37.38
N THR A 38 36.69 1.42 36.71
CA THR A 38 36.99 1.49 35.27
C THR A 38 35.90 0.76 34.51
N TYR A 39 35.25 1.41 33.55
CA TYR A 39 34.18 0.82 32.75
C TYR A 39 34.67 0.55 31.34
N MET A 40 34.66 -0.72 30.92
CA MET A 40 35.11 -1.15 29.60
C MET A 40 33.92 -1.62 28.77
N PHE A 41 33.72 -1.06 27.58
CA PHE A 41 32.69 -1.45 26.62
C PHE A 41 33.37 -1.79 25.29
N ASP A 42 33.27 -3.04 24.84
CA ASP A 42 33.90 -3.53 23.62
C ASP A 42 35.40 -3.17 23.51
N GLY A 43 36.11 -3.27 24.64
CA GLY A 43 37.54 -2.96 24.72
C GLY A 43 37.88 -1.47 24.85
N VAL A 44 36.89 -0.58 24.87
CA VAL A 44 37.06 0.88 25.02
C VAL A 44 36.63 1.33 26.42
N GLU A 45 37.49 2.07 27.10
CA GLU A 45 37.17 2.69 28.39
C GLU A 45 36.15 3.83 28.19
N LYS A 46 35.08 3.82 28.99
CA LYS A 46 34.06 4.88 29.00
C LYS A 46 33.81 5.35 30.43
N ALA A 47 33.31 6.58 30.58
CA ALA A 47 32.97 7.15 31.88
C ALA A 47 31.56 7.77 31.87
N PRO A 48 30.78 7.61 32.95
CA PRO A 48 29.47 8.25 33.05
C PRO A 48 29.62 9.76 33.28
N ALA A 49 28.80 10.56 32.58
CA ALA A 49 28.83 12.03 32.69
C ALA A 49 28.22 12.55 33.99
N ASP A 50 27.03 12.05 34.36
CA ASP A 50 26.17 12.71 35.36
C ASP A 50 26.00 11.92 36.67
N ALA A 51 26.48 10.67 36.73
CA ALA A 51 26.34 9.82 37.91
C ALA A 51 27.51 8.86 38.07
N LYS A 52 27.94 8.58 39.30
CA LYS A 52 29.01 7.61 39.58
C LYS A 52 28.42 6.28 40.01
N GLY A 53 29.05 5.19 39.58
CA GLY A 53 28.77 3.88 40.18
C GLY A 53 29.23 3.83 41.63
N PHE A 54 28.60 2.96 42.41
CA PHE A 54 28.91 2.75 43.82
C PHE A 54 28.80 1.27 44.18
N ILE A 55 29.44 0.87 45.27
CA ILE A 55 29.34 -0.48 45.79
C ILE A 55 28.46 -0.45 47.03
N TYR A 56 27.43 -1.29 47.04
CA TYR A 56 26.54 -1.48 48.17
C TYR A 56 26.35 -2.98 48.42
N GLU A 57 26.56 -3.41 49.66
CA GLU A 57 26.47 -4.84 50.07
C GLU A 57 27.24 -5.80 49.14
N GLY A 58 28.43 -5.38 48.70
CA GLY A 58 29.28 -6.17 47.79
C GLY A 58 28.82 -6.19 46.33
N SER A 59 27.70 -5.56 46.00
CA SER A 59 27.19 -5.40 44.63
C SER A 59 27.60 -4.06 44.05
N THR A 60 28.02 -4.04 42.79
CA THR A 60 28.35 -2.80 42.06
C THR A 60 27.13 -2.29 41.32
N TYR A 61 26.71 -1.07 41.66
CA TYR A 61 25.61 -0.35 41.01
C TYR A 61 26.20 0.65 40.04
N VAL A 62 25.70 0.66 38.81
CA VAL A 62 26.17 1.53 37.73
C VAL A 62 24.99 2.27 37.14
N PRO A 63 25.13 3.55 36.74
CA PRO A 63 24.01 4.29 36.17
C PRO A 63 23.46 3.62 34.91
N LEU A 64 22.17 3.29 34.94
CA LEU A 64 21.48 2.58 33.84
C LEU A 64 21.62 3.31 32.50
N ARG A 65 21.45 4.64 32.50
CA ARG A 65 21.58 5.49 31.32
C ARG A 65 22.97 5.38 30.68
N PHE A 66 24.02 5.45 31.50
CA PHE A 66 25.39 5.29 31.04
C PHE A 66 25.63 3.92 30.40
N VAL A 67 25.23 2.83 31.07
CA VAL A 67 25.41 1.47 30.53
C VAL A 67 24.65 1.32 29.21
N SER A 68 23.42 1.80 29.16
CA SER A 68 22.58 1.74 27.96
C SER A 68 23.17 2.53 26.78
N GLU A 69 23.53 3.79 26.99
CA GLU A 69 24.10 4.66 25.94
C GLU A 69 25.47 4.15 25.48
N ALA A 70 26.26 3.59 26.39
CA ALA A 70 27.51 2.93 26.04
C ALA A 70 27.32 1.72 25.12
N LEU A 71 26.17 1.05 25.20
CA LEU A 71 25.71 -0.02 24.31
C LEU A 71 24.88 0.48 23.11
N GLY A 72 24.83 1.80 22.88
CA GLY A 72 24.10 2.42 21.77
C GLY A 72 22.58 2.37 21.91
N LYS A 73 22.05 2.20 23.13
CA LYS A 73 20.61 2.19 23.41
C LYS A 73 20.19 3.48 24.12
N LYS A 74 19.14 4.12 23.61
CA LYS A 74 18.53 5.29 24.24
C LYS A 74 17.74 4.90 25.48
N VAL A 75 17.77 5.75 26.52
CA VAL A 75 16.93 5.60 27.71
C VAL A 75 15.87 6.69 27.77
N GLU A 76 14.60 6.30 27.76
CA GLU A 76 13.45 7.20 27.88
C GLU A 76 12.69 6.97 29.19
N TRP A 77 12.20 8.04 29.80
CA TRP A 77 11.38 7.99 31.01
C TRP A 77 9.94 8.34 30.67
N ASP A 78 9.02 7.41 30.94
CA ASP A 78 7.57 7.60 30.87
C ASP A 78 7.09 7.94 32.30
N GLU A 79 6.92 9.23 32.57
CA GLU A 79 6.56 9.77 33.89
C GLU A 79 5.18 9.29 34.36
N GLU A 80 4.22 9.19 33.43
CA GLU A 80 2.84 8.80 33.72
C GLU A 80 2.77 7.38 34.28
N ASN A 81 3.57 6.46 33.73
CA ASN A 81 3.55 5.05 34.10
C ASN A 81 4.74 4.64 34.99
N GLY A 82 5.61 5.59 35.35
CA GLY A 82 6.84 5.32 36.06
C GLY A 82 7.75 4.30 35.34
N THR A 83 7.77 4.30 34.00
CA THR A 83 8.43 3.26 33.20
C THR A 83 9.71 3.77 32.56
N ILE A 84 10.80 3.00 32.67
CA ILE A 84 12.08 3.27 32.00
C ILE A 84 12.18 2.39 30.76
N TRP A 85 12.22 3.00 29.58
CA TRP A 85 12.44 2.30 28.31
C TRP A 85 13.92 2.30 27.95
N ILE A 86 14.44 1.14 27.55
CA ILE A 86 15.80 0.98 27.04
C ILE A 86 15.72 0.49 25.59
N GLY A 87 16.22 1.29 24.66
CA GLY A 87 16.11 1.01 23.24
C GLY A 87 14.75 1.42 22.67
N SER A 88 13.93 0.45 22.23
CA SER A 88 12.66 0.73 21.56
C SER A 88 11.55 1.05 22.57
N ASN A 89 10.90 2.19 22.38
CA ASN A 89 9.70 2.59 23.10
C ASN A 89 8.51 2.57 22.13
N PRO A 90 7.58 1.59 22.21
CA PRO A 90 6.45 1.50 21.28
C PRO A 90 5.47 2.67 21.41
N LYS A 91 5.49 3.41 22.52
CA LYS A 91 4.66 4.61 22.71
C LYS A 91 5.29 5.89 22.14
N HIS A 92 6.57 5.84 21.74
CA HIS A 92 7.26 7.00 21.18
C HIS A 92 6.55 7.50 19.92
N VAL A 93 6.25 8.78 19.83
CA VAL A 93 5.61 9.38 18.66
C VAL A 93 6.63 9.54 17.53
N VAL A 94 6.43 8.83 16.43
CA VAL A 94 7.30 8.87 15.25
C VAL A 94 6.73 9.69 14.09
N ALA A 95 5.45 10.07 14.16
CA ALA A 95 4.91 11.09 13.29
C ALA A 95 3.75 11.86 13.96
N ALA A 96 3.60 13.11 13.57
CA ALA A 96 2.47 13.97 13.90
C ALA A 96 1.87 14.51 12.60
N TYR A 97 0.55 14.58 12.56
CA TYR A 97 -0.21 15.12 11.44
C TYR A 97 -1.49 15.78 11.96
N LYS A 98 -2.11 16.62 11.13
CA LYS A 98 -3.37 17.28 11.51
C LYS A 98 -4.45 16.24 11.80
N GLY A 99 -4.80 16.12 13.08
CA GLY A 99 -5.81 15.16 13.57
C GLY A 99 -5.24 13.92 14.25
N GLY A 100 -3.93 13.79 14.44
CA GLY A 100 -3.39 12.71 15.26
C GLY A 100 -1.88 12.51 15.20
N THR A 101 -1.45 11.41 15.80
CA THR A 101 -0.05 10.98 15.85
C THR A 101 0.07 9.52 15.41
N VAL A 102 1.28 9.10 15.03
CA VAL A 102 1.64 7.69 14.85
C VAL A 102 2.73 7.34 15.85
N THR A 103 2.53 6.30 16.65
CA THR A 103 3.55 5.80 17.57
C THR A 103 4.47 4.77 16.89
N LYS A 104 5.64 4.52 17.47
CA LYS A 104 6.61 3.54 16.99
C LYS A 104 5.99 2.14 16.92
N GLY A 105 5.18 1.77 17.91
CA GLY A 105 4.47 0.50 17.93
C GLY A 105 3.46 0.39 16.79
N GLU A 106 2.67 1.44 16.53
CA GLU A 106 1.72 1.45 15.41
C GLU A 106 2.42 1.34 14.05
N PHE A 107 3.52 2.09 13.88
CA PHE A 107 4.35 2.01 12.68
C PHE A 107 4.93 0.61 12.49
N ASP A 108 5.51 0.02 13.53
CA ASP A 108 6.13 -1.31 13.49
C ASP A 108 5.11 -2.40 13.14
N THR A 109 3.92 -2.35 13.76
CA THR A 109 2.84 -3.29 13.45
C THR A 109 2.35 -3.12 12.01
N PHE A 110 2.16 -1.88 11.53
CA PHE A 110 1.76 -1.66 10.14
C PHE A 110 2.81 -2.15 9.15
N PHE A 111 4.08 -1.87 9.43
CA PHE A 111 5.21 -2.31 8.63
C PHE A 111 5.27 -3.85 8.57
N ALA A 112 5.12 -4.52 9.71
CA ALA A 112 5.10 -5.97 9.81
C ALA A 112 3.97 -6.61 8.98
N LEU A 113 2.78 -5.99 9.00
CA LEU A 113 1.65 -6.45 8.20
C LEU A 113 1.87 -6.27 6.69
N GLN A 114 2.46 -5.16 6.25
CA GLN A 114 2.82 -5.01 4.83
C GLN A 114 3.78 -6.10 4.37
N ALA A 115 4.77 -6.45 5.21
CA ALA A 115 5.73 -7.49 4.89
C ALA A 115 5.11 -8.90 4.77
N LEU A 116 3.96 -9.16 5.42
CA LEU A 116 3.25 -10.44 5.29
C LEU A 116 2.62 -10.65 3.91
N PHE A 117 2.05 -9.59 3.33
CA PHE A 117 1.30 -9.69 2.07
C PHE A 117 2.13 -9.38 0.83
N ASN A 118 3.35 -8.86 1.01
CA ASN A 118 4.22 -8.45 -0.08
C ASN A 118 5.57 -9.17 0.00
N ASN A 119 5.66 -10.37 -0.61
CA ASN A 119 6.73 -11.38 -0.48
C ASN A 119 8.19 -10.93 -0.82
N GLY A 120 8.45 -9.65 -1.10
CA GLY A 120 9.78 -9.13 -1.53
C GLY A 120 10.57 -8.29 -0.50
N HIS A 121 10.07 -8.04 0.71
CA HIS A 121 10.49 -6.86 1.50
C HIS A 121 11.48 -7.14 2.65
N GLY A 122 12.07 -8.33 2.72
CA GLY A 122 13.08 -8.66 3.74
C GLY A 122 14.27 -7.69 3.76
N SER A 123 14.62 -7.11 2.60
CA SER A 123 15.69 -6.12 2.40
C SER A 123 15.24 -4.66 2.54
N SER A 124 13.94 -4.39 2.71
CA SER A 124 13.37 -3.02 2.73
C SER A 124 13.26 -2.44 4.14
N LYS A 125 13.50 -3.23 5.19
CA LYS A 125 13.40 -2.80 6.61
C LYS A 125 14.34 -1.66 6.96
N ASP A 126 15.54 -1.66 6.40
CA ASP A 126 16.55 -0.65 6.65
C ASP A 126 16.52 0.49 5.63
N ASN A 127 15.61 0.43 4.63
CA ASN A 127 15.48 1.47 3.62
C ASN A 127 14.67 2.66 4.18
N PRO A 128 15.28 3.85 4.38
CA PRO A 128 14.61 4.99 5.00
C PRO A 128 13.45 5.53 4.16
N GLU A 129 13.59 5.50 2.83
CA GLU A 129 12.55 5.94 1.91
C GLU A 129 11.35 5.00 1.96
N TYR A 130 11.59 3.70 2.02
CA TYR A 130 10.52 2.72 2.19
C TYR A 130 9.79 2.90 3.52
N GLN A 131 10.52 3.06 4.63
CA GLN A 131 9.92 3.36 5.94
C GLN A 131 9.07 4.64 5.89
N LYS A 132 9.58 5.68 5.23
CA LYS A 132 8.85 6.94 5.02
C LYS A 132 7.57 6.73 4.20
N ASN A 133 7.61 5.90 3.15
CA ASN A 133 6.44 5.59 2.34
C ASN A 133 5.39 4.81 3.15
N VAL A 134 5.81 3.83 3.97
CA VAL A 134 4.93 3.05 4.83
C VAL A 134 4.23 3.95 5.86
N ILE A 135 4.97 4.81 6.58
CA ILE A 135 4.34 5.70 7.56
C ILE A 135 3.44 6.76 6.89
N THR A 136 3.84 7.24 5.70
CA THR A 136 3.02 8.19 4.92
C THR A 136 1.70 7.55 4.50
N GLN A 137 1.72 6.28 4.07
CA GLN A 137 0.51 5.53 3.73
C GLN A 137 -0.39 5.29 4.95
N LEU A 138 0.18 5.01 6.12
CA LEU A 138 -0.60 4.89 7.36
C LEU A 138 -1.30 6.20 7.71
N ILE A 139 -0.59 7.33 7.63
CA ILE A 139 -1.14 8.66 7.89
C ILE A 139 -2.24 8.98 6.88
N GLN A 140 -2.01 8.71 5.59
CA GLN A 140 -3.03 8.87 4.54
C GLN A 140 -4.30 8.10 4.86
N ASN A 141 -4.19 6.81 5.18
CA ASN A 141 -5.33 5.97 5.51
C ASN A 141 -6.08 6.51 6.72
N ARG A 142 -5.38 6.98 7.77
CA ARG A 142 -6.01 7.58 8.95
C ARG A 142 -6.77 8.86 8.63
N ILE A 143 -6.18 9.75 7.84
CA ILE A 143 -6.83 11.01 7.47
C ILE A 143 -8.08 10.75 6.62
N LEU A 144 -7.96 9.92 5.58
CA LEU A 144 -9.08 9.62 4.69
C LEU A 144 -10.17 8.82 5.40
N PHE A 145 -9.81 7.87 6.26
CA PHE A 145 -10.77 7.18 7.15
C PHE A 145 -11.50 8.17 8.07
N GLY A 146 -10.79 9.14 8.65
CA GLY A 146 -11.38 10.18 9.49
C GLY A 146 -12.36 11.10 8.74
N ARG A 147 -12.24 11.21 7.42
CA ARG A 147 -13.20 11.93 6.56
C ARG A 147 -14.39 11.06 6.12
N ALA A 148 -14.30 9.75 6.27
CA ALA A 148 -15.34 8.81 5.89
C ALA A 148 -16.62 9.01 6.74
N SER A 149 -17.78 8.83 6.11
CA SER A 149 -19.05 8.82 6.83
C SER A 149 -19.13 7.66 7.81
N GLU A 150 -19.99 7.75 8.85
CA GLU A 150 -20.21 6.63 9.77
C GLU A 150 -20.65 5.34 9.03
N GLY A 151 -21.45 5.51 7.97
CA GLY A 151 -21.85 4.41 7.09
C GLY A 151 -20.66 3.73 6.41
N ASP A 152 -19.76 4.52 5.82
CA ASP A 152 -18.55 4.02 5.16
C ASP A 152 -17.58 3.34 6.14
N GLN A 153 -17.45 3.90 7.35
CA GLN A 153 -16.63 3.32 8.42
C GLN A 153 -17.20 1.99 8.91
N ASN A 154 -18.52 1.88 9.07
CA ASN A 154 -19.15 0.62 9.48
C ASN A 154 -19.07 -0.43 8.37
N ALA A 155 -19.29 -0.06 7.12
CA ALA A 155 -19.10 -0.94 5.97
C ALA A 155 -17.64 -1.45 5.87
N ALA A 156 -16.66 -0.63 6.25
CA ALA A 156 -15.26 -1.03 6.31
C ALA A 156 -15.00 -2.09 7.40
N LYS A 157 -15.63 -1.98 8.58
CA LYS A 157 -15.57 -3.01 9.63
C LYS A 157 -16.10 -4.36 9.15
N ASP A 158 -17.27 -4.35 8.50
CA ASP A 158 -17.88 -5.56 7.96
C ASP A 158 -17.02 -6.19 6.86
N SER A 159 -16.47 -5.36 5.96
CA SER A 159 -15.63 -5.81 4.87
C SER A 159 -14.29 -6.37 5.36
N ALA A 160 -13.68 -5.74 6.36
CA ALA A 160 -12.45 -6.25 6.99
C ALA A 160 -12.69 -7.63 7.62
N ALA A 161 -13.79 -7.81 8.35
CA ALA A 161 -14.14 -9.09 8.96
C ALA A 161 -14.38 -10.19 7.90
N LYS A 162 -15.07 -9.86 6.80
CA LYS A 162 -15.26 -10.78 5.67
C LYS A 162 -13.93 -11.14 5.00
N GLN A 163 -13.04 -10.17 4.80
CA GLN A 163 -11.73 -10.40 4.19
C GLN A 163 -10.86 -11.34 5.04
N ILE A 164 -10.82 -11.13 6.35
CA ILE A 164 -10.10 -12.00 7.29
C ILE A 164 -10.67 -13.42 7.24
N THR A 165 -12.00 -13.55 7.24
CA THR A 165 -12.68 -14.85 7.12
C THR A 165 -12.32 -15.56 5.81
N ALA A 166 -12.31 -14.82 4.69
CA ALA A 166 -11.94 -15.36 3.39
C ALA A 166 -10.47 -15.85 3.36
N TRP A 167 -9.54 -15.08 3.92
CA TRP A 167 -8.13 -15.50 4.03
C TRP A 167 -7.94 -16.72 4.92
N LYS A 168 -8.65 -16.80 6.04
CA LYS A 168 -8.64 -17.99 6.90
C LYS A 168 -9.16 -19.22 6.16
N SER A 169 -10.21 -19.06 5.35
CA SER A 169 -10.74 -20.13 4.50
C SER A 169 -9.77 -20.53 3.38
N GLN A 170 -9.06 -19.56 2.80
CA GLN A 170 -8.15 -19.78 1.66
C GLN A 170 -6.81 -20.40 2.08
N PHE A 171 -6.23 -19.92 3.18
CA PHE A 171 -4.89 -20.30 3.63
C PHE A 171 -4.89 -21.30 4.79
N GLY A 172 -6.03 -21.49 5.45
CA GLY A 172 -6.20 -22.31 6.64
C GLY A 172 -5.93 -21.51 7.93
N GLU A 173 -6.85 -21.60 8.90
CA GLU A 173 -6.80 -20.87 10.18
C GLU A 173 -5.45 -21.05 10.91
N THR A 174 -4.98 -22.29 11.05
CA THR A 174 -3.73 -22.59 11.76
C THR A 174 -2.53 -21.90 11.12
N LYS A 175 -2.45 -21.92 9.79
CA LYS A 175 -1.39 -21.25 9.04
C LYS A 175 -1.49 -19.73 9.16
N PHE A 176 -2.70 -19.20 9.01
CA PHE A 176 -2.97 -17.77 9.15
C PHE A 176 -2.52 -17.24 10.52
N GLN A 177 -2.90 -17.91 11.61
CA GLN A 177 -2.46 -17.54 12.96
C GLN A 177 -0.94 -17.69 13.16
N ALA A 178 -0.33 -18.71 12.55
CA ALA A 178 1.12 -18.88 12.61
C ALA A 178 1.88 -17.76 11.87
N ASP A 179 1.38 -17.33 10.71
CA ASP A 179 1.97 -16.26 9.92
C ASP A 179 1.88 -14.89 10.66
N LEU A 180 0.75 -14.58 11.31
CA LEU A 180 0.63 -13.38 12.14
C LEU A 180 1.61 -13.41 13.33
N LYS A 181 1.70 -14.54 14.04
CA LYS A 181 2.65 -14.72 15.15
C LYS A 181 4.10 -14.56 14.71
N LYS A 182 4.46 -15.03 13.51
CA LYS A 182 5.82 -14.93 12.96
C LYS A 182 6.31 -13.48 12.87
N VAL A 183 5.41 -12.52 12.65
CA VAL A 183 5.74 -11.10 12.56
C VAL A 183 5.30 -10.30 13.79
N ASN A 184 4.91 -10.99 14.88
CA ASN A 184 4.50 -10.41 16.14
C ASN A 184 3.29 -9.45 16.04
N VAL A 185 2.28 -9.83 15.26
CA VAL A 185 1.02 -9.08 15.12
C VAL A 185 -0.18 -9.95 15.49
N THR A 186 -1.27 -9.32 15.91
CA THR A 186 -2.54 -10.00 16.22
C THR A 186 -3.54 -9.87 15.10
N GLU A 187 -4.60 -10.68 15.14
CA GLU A 187 -5.74 -10.53 14.23
C GLU A 187 -6.47 -9.20 14.44
N ALA A 188 -6.53 -8.69 15.68
CA ALA A 188 -7.11 -7.39 15.99
C ALA A 188 -6.30 -6.25 15.34
N ASP A 189 -4.97 -6.36 15.34
CA ASP A 189 -4.11 -5.42 14.62
C ASP A 189 -4.44 -5.43 13.13
N LEU A 190 -4.43 -6.61 12.50
CA LEU A 190 -4.77 -6.76 11.08
C LEU A 190 -6.15 -6.17 10.78
N GLN A 191 -7.16 -6.45 11.61
CA GLN A 191 -8.50 -5.90 11.47
C GLN A 191 -8.49 -4.38 11.52
N TYR A 192 -7.79 -3.78 12.49
CA TYR A 192 -7.66 -2.32 12.60
C TYR A 192 -7.08 -1.70 11.32
N PHE A 193 -6.02 -2.27 10.76
CA PHE A 193 -5.42 -1.74 9.53
C PHE A 193 -6.29 -1.94 8.29
N LEU A 194 -6.97 -3.08 8.18
CA LEU A 194 -7.94 -3.31 7.10
C LEU A 194 -9.09 -2.32 7.18
N VAL A 195 -9.62 -2.04 8.37
CA VAL A 195 -10.69 -1.05 8.56
C VAL A 195 -10.23 0.35 8.13
N GLY A 196 -9.02 0.77 8.53
CA GLY A 196 -8.46 2.05 8.11
C GLY A 196 -8.28 2.13 6.59
N SER A 197 -7.70 1.10 5.98
CA SER A 197 -7.46 1.03 4.53
C SER A 197 -8.76 1.01 3.72
N ILE A 198 -9.69 0.12 4.07
CA ILE A 198 -10.98 -0.03 3.39
C ILE A 198 -11.85 1.22 3.61
N GLY A 199 -11.88 1.79 4.81
CA GLY A 199 -12.67 2.99 5.06
C GLY A 199 -12.12 4.22 4.32
N SER A 200 -10.80 4.31 4.17
CA SER A 200 -10.15 5.29 3.27
C SER A 200 -10.61 5.11 1.82
N GLN A 201 -10.60 3.88 1.30
CA GLN A 201 -11.09 3.58 -0.07
C GLN A 201 -12.59 3.86 -0.23
N ASN A 202 -13.40 3.50 0.77
CA ASN A 202 -14.84 3.75 0.77
C ASN A 202 -15.13 5.25 0.71
N TYR A 203 -14.43 6.07 1.49
CA TYR A 203 -14.56 7.53 1.44
C TYR A 203 -14.25 8.09 0.05
N ILE A 204 -13.13 7.69 -0.55
CA ILE A 204 -12.77 8.15 -1.89
C ILE A 204 -13.86 7.73 -2.89
N LYS A 205 -14.26 6.45 -2.87
CA LYS A 205 -15.33 5.95 -3.75
C LYS A 205 -16.67 6.65 -3.54
N SER A 206 -17.05 6.98 -2.31
CA SER A 206 -18.32 7.65 -2.03
C SER A 206 -18.27 9.14 -2.39
N SER A 207 -17.08 9.74 -2.40
CA SER A 207 -16.87 11.13 -2.82
C SER A 207 -16.91 11.35 -4.34
N ILE A 208 -16.76 10.30 -5.15
CA ILE A 208 -16.84 10.38 -6.62
C ILE A 208 -18.29 10.63 -7.05
N SER A 209 -18.54 11.81 -7.60
CA SER A 209 -19.83 12.24 -8.11
C SER A 209 -20.11 11.76 -9.54
N GLU A 210 -21.39 11.71 -9.91
CA GLU A 210 -21.82 11.48 -11.31
C GLU A 210 -21.23 12.52 -12.28
N THR A 211 -21.07 13.77 -11.82
CA THR A 211 -20.46 14.83 -12.62
C THR A 211 -18.99 14.53 -12.94
N GLN A 212 -18.23 14.00 -11.99
CA GLN A 212 -16.83 13.59 -12.22
C GLN A 212 -16.75 12.38 -13.15
N LEU A 213 -17.65 11.40 -12.98
CA LEU A 213 -17.73 10.24 -13.89
C LEU A 213 -18.03 10.68 -15.32
N LYS A 214 -19.02 11.56 -15.51
CA LYS A 214 -19.35 12.11 -16.81
C LYS A 214 -18.18 12.91 -17.40
N ALA A 215 -17.55 13.76 -16.61
CA ALA A 215 -16.40 14.55 -17.05
C ALA A 215 -15.24 13.66 -17.52
N LYS A 216 -14.94 12.59 -16.77
CA LYS A 216 -13.89 11.63 -17.15
C LYS A 216 -14.21 10.88 -18.43
N TYR A 217 -15.47 10.46 -18.59
CA TYR A 217 -15.95 9.82 -19.81
C TYR A 217 -15.81 10.76 -21.02
N ASP A 218 -16.31 11.99 -20.90
CA ASP A 218 -16.24 13.00 -21.96
C ASP A 218 -14.79 13.38 -22.30
N GLU A 219 -13.92 13.53 -21.29
CA GLU A 219 -12.49 13.80 -21.47
C GLU A 219 -11.79 12.66 -22.22
N THR A 220 -12.09 11.43 -21.85
CA THR A 220 -11.53 10.24 -22.53
C THR A 220 -11.94 10.22 -24.00
N LEU A 221 -13.21 10.48 -24.32
CA LEU A 221 -13.70 10.60 -25.69
C LEU A 221 -13.13 11.80 -26.46
N LYS A 222 -12.78 12.88 -25.76
CA LYS A 222 -12.13 14.04 -26.38
C LYS A 222 -10.69 13.73 -26.81
N VAL A 223 -9.98 12.88 -26.06
CA VAL A 223 -8.61 12.46 -26.37
C VAL A 223 -8.59 11.36 -27.43
N ASP A 224 -9.42 10.33 -27.26
CA ASP A 224 -9.64 9.28 -28.27
C ASP A 224 -11.15 9.08 -28.45
N LYS A 225 -11.68 9.58 -29.57
CA LYS A 225 -13.10 9.48 -29.93
C LYS A 225 -13.62 8.03 -29.99
N ASP A 226 -12.71 7.07 -30.12
CA ASP A 226 -13.02 5.65 -30.22
C ASP A 226 -12.65 4.86 -28.95
N ALA A 227 -12.30 5.53 -27.85
CA ALA A 227 -11.83 4.89 -26.61
C ALA A 227 -12.84 3.87 -26.04
N TYR A 228 -14.13 4.13 -26.24
CA TYR A 228 -15.23 3.29 -25.79
C TYR A 228 -15.96 2.60 -26.95
N THR A 229 -15.40 2.67 -28.16
CA THR A 229 -15.97 1.99 -29.31
C THR A 229 -15.68 0.51 -29.21
N ILE A 230 -16.74 -0.29 -29.32
CA ILE A 230 -16.68 -1.73 -29.50
C ILE A 230 -17.22 -2.12 -30.86
N ALA A 231 -16.64 -3.17 -31.43
CA ALA A 231 -17.15 -3.75 -32.66
C ALA A 231 -17.18 -5.28 -32.58
N SER A 232 -18.24 -5.86 -33.14
CA SER A 232 -18.25 -7.26 -33.51
C SER A 232 -17.83 -7.38 -34.96
N VAL A 233 -16.74 -8.10 -35.22
CA VAL A 233 -16.21 -8.30 -36.58
C VAL A 233 -15.89 -9.77 -36.80
N ARG A 234 -16.05 -10.22 -38.05
CA ARG A 234 -15.38 -11.43 -38.51
C ARG A 234 -14.18 -11.06 -39.36
N HIS A 235 -13.05 -11.71 -39.13
CA HIS A 235 -11.85 -11.48 -39.92
C HIS A 235 -11.14 -12.79 -40.29
N ILE A 236 -10.42 -12.75 -41.41
CA ILE A 236 -9.49 -13.80 -41.85
C ILE A 236 -8.14 -13.13 -42.03
N LEU A 237 -7.17 -13.52 -41.20
CA LEU A 237 -5.79 -13.08 -41.32
C LEU A 237 -5.05 -14.02 -42.26
N ILE A 238 -4.54 -13.49 -43.37
CA ILE A 238 -3.50 -14.15 -44.17
C ILE A 238 -2.15 -13.62 -43.71
N GLY A 239 -1.50 -14.40 -42.86
CA GLY A 239 -0.28 -14.04 -42.17
C GLY A 239 0.96 -14.08 -43.07
N ILE A 240 1.88 -13.14 -42.87
CA ILE A 240 3.22 -13.17 -43.48
C ILE A 240 4.24 -13.87 -42.57
N ASN A 241 4.04 -13.83 -41.26
CA ASN A 241 4.87 -14.50 -40.24
C ASN A 241 3.99 -15.39 -39.36
N ASP A 242 4.58 -16.45 -38.82
CA ASP A 242 3.91 -17.38 -37.93
C ASP A 242 3.77 -16.72 -36.54
N PRO A 243 2.53 -16.41 -36.08
CA PRO A 243 2.33 -15.78 -34.78
C PRO A 243 2.72 -16.70 -33.62
N SER A 244 2.85 -18.01 -33.87
CA SER A 244 3.22 -19.01 -32.86
C SER A 244 4.70 -19.40 -32.91
N SER A 245 5.48 -18.89 -33.87
CA SER A 245 6.91 -19.21 -34.03
C SER A 245 7.71 -17.98 -34.45
N ALA A 246 8.42 -17.38 -33.50
CA ALA A 246 9.22 -16.18 -33.74
C ALA A 246 10.22 -16.37 -34.90
N GLY A 247 10.14 -15.50 -35.91
CA GLY A 247 11.06 -15.48 -37.05
C GLY A 247 10.74 -16.44 -38.19
N LYS A 248 9.69 -17.27 -38.07
CA LYS A 248 9.25 -18.14 -39.17
C LYS A 248 8.34 -17.37 -40.12
N GLN A 249 8.82 -17.14 -41.34
CA GLN A 249 8.02 -16.57 -42.43
C GLN A 249 7.04 -17.63 -42.96
N LEU A 250 5.77 -17.25 -43.10
CA LEU A 250 4.74 -18.09 -43.74
C LEU A 250 4.65 -17.80 -45.24
N ARG A 251 4.65 -16.52 -45.61
CA ARG A 251 4.40 -16.03 -46.98
C ARG A 251 5.12 -14.70 -47.23
N THR A 252 5.35 -14.38 -48.50
CA THR A 252 5.66 -13.00 -48.93
C THR A 252 4.41 -12.11 -48.85
N LYS A 253 4.59 -10.78 -48.91
CA LYS A 253 3.45 -9.85 -48.93
C LYS A 253 2.58 -10.06 -50.17
N GLU A 254 3.20 -10.32 -51.32
CA GLU A 254 2.53 -10.53 -52.59
C GLU A 254 1.67 -11.81 -52.58
N GLU A 255 2.20 -12.90 -52.02
CA GLU A 255 1.47 -14.16 -51.85
C GLU A 255 0.31 -14.00 -50.87
N ALA A 256 0.54 -13.33 -49.74
CA ALA A 256 -0.50 -13.08 -48.75
C ALA A 256 -1.64 -12.20 -49.32
N LEU A 257 -1.30 -11.15 -50.07
CA LEU A 257 -2.29 -10.30 -50.74
C LEU A 257 -3.10 -11.08 -51.78
N LYS A 258 -2.44 -11.90 -52.59
CA LYS A 258 -3.13 -12.73 -53.59
C LYS A 258 -4.14 -13.66 -52.93
N LEU A 259 -3.73 -14.38 -51.88
CA LEU A 259 -4.60 -15.30 -51.16
C LEU A 259 -5.73 -14.54 -50.43
N ALA A 260 -5.46 -13.37 -49.86
CA ALA A 260 -6.50 -12.54 -49.25
C ALA A 260 -7.55 -12.09 -50.26
N LYS A 261 -7.15 -11.72 -51.49
CA LYS A 261 -8.09 -11.39 -52.59
C LYS A 261 -8.90 -12.60 -53.04
N GLU A 262 -8.30 -13.79 -53.07
CA GLU A 262 -9.02 -15.03 -53.36
C GLU A 262 -10.09 -15.31 -52.30
N VAL A 263 -9.73 -15.23 -51.01
CA VAL A 263 -10.67 -15.38 -49.89
C VAL A 263 -11.78 -14.32 -49.94
N GLN A 264 -11.44 -13.07 -50.21
CA GLN A 264 -12.40 -11.98 -50.39
C GLN A 264 -13.42 -12.31 -51.49
N GLN A 265 -12.98 -12.81 -52.65
CA GLN A 265 -13.88 -13.17 -53.74
C GLN A 265 -14.79 -14.36 -53.37
N LYS A 266 -14.25 -15.36 -52.68
CA LYS A 266 -15.03 -16.51 -52.16
C LYS A 266 -16.16 -16.06 -51.22
N LEU A 267 -15.85 -15.14 -50.30
CA LEU A 267 -16.85 -14.54 -49.41
C LEU A 267 -17.90 -13.74 -50.19
N LYS A 268 -17.49 -12.95 -51.19
CA LYS A 268 -18.41 -12.21 -52.07
C LYS A 268 -19.31 -13.13 -52.90
N ASN A 269 -18.86 -14.35 -53.20
CA ASN A 269 -19.64 -15.38 -53.88
C ASN A 269 -20.59 -16.16 -52.95
N GLY A 270 -20.60 -15.85 -51.65
CA GLY A 270 -21.51 -16.46 -50.67
C GLY A 270 -20.97 -17.68 -49.94
N GLU A 271 -19.66 -17.98 -50.05
CA GLU A 271 -19.04 -19.00 -49.20
C GLU A 271 -19.10 -18.60 -47.72
N GLU A 272 -19.29 -19.58 -46.83
CA GLU A 272 -19.48 -19.32 -45.41
C GLU A 272 -18.19 -18.79 -44.75
N PHE A 273 -18.30 -17.67 -44.04
CA PHE A 273 -17.15 -17.00 -43.41
C PHE A 273 -16.42 -17.93 -42.43
N ALA A 274 -17.16 -18.68 -41.61
CA ALA A 274 -16.56 -19.55 -40.61
C ALA A 274 -15.74 -20.69 -41.22
N VAL A 275 -16.20 -21.24 -42.35
CA VAL A 275 -15.49 -22.29 -43.10
C VAL A 275 -14.17 -21.72 -43.64
N LEU A 276 -14.21 -20.55 -44.28
CA LEU A 276 -13.02 -19.92 -44.82
C LEU A 276 -12.06 -19.46 -43.73
N ALA A 277 -12.55 -18.95 -42.61
CA ALA A 277 -11.71 -18.59 -41.47
C ALA A 277 -10.95 -19.81 -40.93
N LYS A 278 -11.63 -20.95 -40.77
CA LYS A 278 -10.99 -22.19 -40.32
C LYS A 278 -9.95 -22.70 -41.32
N GLN A 279 -10.23 -22.57 -42.61
CA GLN A 279 -9.35 -23.08 -43.67
C GLN A 279 -8.14 -22.19 -43.93
N PHE A 280 -8.31 -20.87 -43.89
CA PHE A 280 -7.32 -19.92 -44.40
C PHE A 280 -6.75 -18.97 -43.36
N SER A 281 -7.42 -18.76 -42.22
CA SER A 281 -6.94 -17.79 -41.22
C SER A 281 -5.73 -18.33 -40.46
N ASP A 282 -4.69 -17.51 -40.40
CA ASP A 282 -3.51 -17.71 -39.57
C ASP A 282 -3.66 -17.03 -38.18
N ASP A 283 -4.80 -16.40 -37.88
CA ASP A 283 -5.07 -15.86 -36.54
C ASP A 283 -5.45 -16.98 -35.55
N PRO A 284 -4.59 -17.34 -34.58
CA PRO A 284 -4.92 -18.36 -33.60
C PRO A 284 -6.08 -17.97 -32.67
N GLY A 285 -6.35 -16.66 -32.50
CA GLY A 285 -7.36 -16.16 -31.58
C GLY A 285 -8.80 -16.33 -32.04
N SER A 286 -9.03 -16.45 -33.35
CA SER A 286 -10.39 -16.51 -33.91
C SER A 286 -10.63 -17.54 -35.02
N LYS A 287 -9.57 -18.16 -35.57
CA LYS A 287 -9.73 -19.14 -36.68
C LYS A 287 -10.72 -20.27 -36.36
N GLU A 288 -10.74 -20.75 -35.12
CA GLU A 288 -11.65 -21.83 -34.69
C GLU A 288 -13.05 -21.33 -34.30
N THR A 289 -13.25 -20.02 -34.13
CA THR A 289 -14.55 -19.40 -33.83
C THR A 289 -15.14 -18.67 -35.06
N GLY A 290 -14.69 -19.07 -36.25
CA GLY A 290 -15.17 -18.52 -37.52
C GLY A 290 -14.74 -17.07 -37.75
N GLY A 291 -13.57 -16.70 -37.24
CA GLY A 291 -12.98 -15.37 -37.38
C GLY A 291 -13.59 -14.32 -36.47
N LEU A 292 -14.46 -14.69 -35.53
CA LEU A 292 -15.26 -13.73 -34.75
C LEU A 292 -14.47 -13.13 -33.59
N TYR A 293 -14.38 -11.80 -33.59
CA TYR A 293 -14.21 -10.99 -32.39
C TYR A 293 -15.56 -10.36 -32.05
N ALA A 294 -16.14 -10.73 -30.91
CA ALA A 294 -17.45 -10.24 -30.46
C ALA A 294 -17.28 -9.13 -29.43
N ASP A 295 -17.97 -8.00 -29.64
CA ASP A 295 -18.03 -6.84 -28.75
C ASP A 295 -16.66 -6.39 -28.21
N ALA A 296 -15.65 -6.45 -29.07
CA ALA A 296 -14.26 -6.20 -28.70
C ALA A 296 -13.94 -4.71 -28.73
N ASP A 297 -13.14 -4.26 -27.75
CA ASP A 297 -12.65 -2.88 -27.67
C ASP A 297 -11.68 -2.57 -28.83
N VAL A 298 -12.10 -1.65 -29.71
CA VAL A 298 -11.32 -1.32 -30.92
C VAL A 298 -10.04 -0.55 -30.59
N SER A 299 -9.95 0.03 -29.38
CA SER A 299 -8.76 0.75 -28.89
C SER A 299 -7.53 -0.16 -28.72
N ALA A 300 -7.73 -1.48 -28.59
CA ALA A 300 -6.66 -2.46 -28.51
C ALA A 300 -6.17 -2.95 -29.89
N TRP A 301 -6.80 -2.55 -30.98
CA TRP A 301 -6.47 -3.01 -32.32
C TRP A 301 -5.40 -2.15 -32.98
N VAL A 302 -4.65 -2.76 -33.90
CA VAL A 302 -3.68 -2.03 -34.73
C VAL A 302 -4.40 -0.99 -35.59
N PRO A 303 -3.78 0.17 -35.87
CA PRO A 303 -4.48 1.33 -36.44
C PRO A 303 -5.24 1.05 -37.74
N GLU A 304 -4.68 0.23 -38.63
CA GLU A 304 -5.28 -0.09 -39.92
C GLU A 304 -6.52 -0.98 -39.75
N PHE A 305 -6.47 -1.96 -38.84
CA PHE A 305 -7.60 -2.83 -38.52
C PHE A 305 -8.71 -2.04 -37.80
N LYS A 306 -8.34 -1.22 -36.81
CA LYS A 306 -9.27 -0.29 -36.12
C LYS A 306 -10.00 0.59 -37.12
N LYS A 307 -9.26 1.23 -38.03
CA LYS A 307 -9.84 2.10 -39.06
C LYS A 307 -10.82 1.35 -39.95
N ALA A 308 -10.45 0.16 -40.44
CA ALA A 308 -11.33 -0.65 -41.27
C ALA A 308 -12.62 -1.06 -40.54
N ALA A 309 -12.50 -1.50 -39.28
CA ALA A 309 -13.68 -1.88 -38.48
C ALA A 309 -14.64 -0.71 -38.21
N ILE A 310 -14.13 0.52 -38.14
CA ILE A 310 -14.93 1.73 -37.90
C ILE A 310 -15.55 2.29 -39.19
N GLU A 311 -14.80 2.33 -40.29
CA GLU A 311 -15.22 3.01 -41.52
C GLU A 311 -15.95 2.10 -42.52
N GLN A 312 -15.74 0.78 -42.45
CA GLN A 312 -16.37 -0.17 -43.37
C GLN A 312 -17.87 -0.30 -43.11
N ALA A 313 -18.65 -0.38 -44.19
CA ALA A 313 -20.09 -0.59 -44.10
C ALA A 313 -20.42 -1.95 -43.45
N ILE A 314 -21.32 -1.94 -42.47
CA ILE A 314 -21.78 -3.14 -41.77
C ILE A 314 -22.31 -4.17 -42.77
N GLY A 315 -21.93 -5.43 -42.54
CA GLY A 315 -22.34 -6.58 -43.34
C GLY A 315 -21.57 -6.77 -44.66
N THR A 316 -20.74 -5.82 -45.07
CA THR A 316 -20.01 -5.89 -46.34
C THR A 316 -18.66 -6.58 -46.18
N ILE A 317 -18.12 -7.12 -47.28
CA ILE A 317 -16.75 -7.64 -47.36
C ILE A 317 -15.87 -6.57 -48.01
N GLY A 318 -15.03 -5.91 -47.22
CA GLY A 318 -14.11 -4.86 -47.65
C GLY A 318 -12.91 -5.41 -48.43
N ASP A 319 -12.02 -4.50 -48.86
CA ASP A 319 -10.73 -4.87 -49.45
C ASP A 319 -9.76 -5.39 -48.39
N PRO A 320 -8.79 -6.27 -48.75
CA PRO A 320 -7.80 -6.75 -47.80
C PRO A 320 -7.00 -5.60 -47.15
N ILE A 321 -6.97 -5.58 -45.83
CA ILE A 321 -6.30 -4.55 -45.03
C ILE A 321 -4.91 -5.02 -44.65
N GLU A 322 -3.88 -4.31 -45.11
CA GLU A 322 -2.50 -4.60 -44.72
C GLU A 322 -2.24 -4.14 -43.28
N THR A 323 -1.60 -5.00 -42.49
CA THR A 323 -1.08 -4.70 -41.14
C THR A 323 0.29 -5.33 -41.00
N GLN A 324 0.96 -5.09 -39.85
CA GLN A 324 2.20 -5.78 -39.52
C GLN A 324 2.09 -7.32 -39.48
N PHE A 325 0.88 -7.88 -39.33
CA PHE A 325 0.67 -9.33 -39.28
C PHE A 325 0.48 -9.97 -40.66
N GLY A 326 0.14 -9.17 -41.68
CA GLY A 326 -0.25 -9.65 -43.01
C GLY A 326 -1.50 -8.92 -43.51
N TYR A 327 -2.35 -9.62 -44.24
CA TYR A 327 -3.57 -9.05 -44.82
C TYR A 327 -4.83 -9.59 -44.15
N HIS A 328 -5.75 -8.70 -43.79
CA HIS A 328 -7.00 -9.02 -43.12
C HIS A 328 -8.17 -8.84 -44.08
N VAL A 329 -9.01 -9.86 -44.22
CA VAL A 329 -10.32 -9.74 -44.88
C VAL A 329 -11.37 -9.62 -43.79
N ILE A 330 -12.04 -8.46 -43.70
CA ILE A 330 -12.91 -8.12 -42.56
C ILE A 330 -14.36 -8.01 -43.02
N LYS A 331 -15.28 -8.44 -42.16
CA LYS A 331 -16.71 -8.16 -42.18
C LYS A 331 -17.13 -7.58 -40.84
N VAL A 332 -17.60 -6.33 -40.84
CA VAL A 332 -18.14 -5.70 -39.63
C VAL A 332 -19.57 -6.17 -39.42
N GLU A 333 -19.89 -6.72 -38.24
CA GLU A 333 -21.23 -7.18 -37.89
C GLU A 333 -21.98 -6.13 -37.05
N SER A 334 -21.31 -5.47 -36.13
CA SER A 334 -21.85 -4.35 -35.37
C SER A 334 -20.74 -3.41 -34.92
N ILE A 335 -21.11 -2.15 -34.70
CA ILE A 335 -20.28 -1.14 -34.05
C ILE A 335 -21.16 -0.33 -33.11
N SER A 336 -20.68 -0.09 -31.89
CA SER A 336 -21.37 0.74 -30.91
C SER A 336 -20.37 1.39 -29.97
N VAL A 337 -20.83 2.39 -29.21
CA VAL A 337 -20.02 3.04 -28.18
C VAL A 337 -20.58 2.64 -26.82
N LYS A 338 -19.73 2.10 -25.95
CA LYS A 338 -20.08 1.79 -24.56
C LYS A 338 -20.61 3.06 -23.88
N THR A 339 -21.80 2.96 -23.30
CA THR A 339 -22.42 4.08 -22.58
C THR A 339 -21.68 4.37 -21.28
N LEU A 340 -21.82 5.58 -20.74
CA LEU A 340 -21.29 5.95 -19.42
C LEU A 340 -21.66 4.91 -18.35
N ASP A 341 -22.92 4.47 -18.33
CA ASP A 341 -23.41 3.47 -17.36
C ASP A 341 -22.65 2.13 -17.48
N SER A 342 -22.35 1.69 -18.71
CA SER A 342 -21.65 0.42 -18.94
C SER A 342 -20.18 0.45 -18.50
N VAL A 343 -19.56 1.63 -18.42
CA VAL A 343 -18.15 1.81 -17.99
C VAL A 343 -18.02 2.47 -16.62
N LYS A 344 -19.13 2.67 -15.92
CA LYS A 344 -19.19 3.45 -14.68
C LYS A 344 -18.25 2.91 -13.61
N ASP A 345 -18.21 1.59 -13.42
CA ASP A 345 -17.35 0.96 -12.41
C ASP A 345 -15.86 1.08 -12.77
N GLN A 346 -15.52 0.93 -14.05
CA GLN A 346 -14.15 1.13 -14.54
C GLN A 346 -13.70 2.58 -14.33
N LEU A 347 -14.57 3.55 -14.68
CA LEU A 347 -14.30 4.97 -14.47
C LEU A 347 -14.16 5.30 -12.99
N LYS A 348 -15.02 4.73 -12.14
CA LYS A 348 -14.97 4.93 -10.70
C LYS A 348 -13.66 4.40 -10.11
N ALA A 349 -13.20 3.22 -10.53
CA ALA A 349 -11.91 2.68 -10.13
C ALA A 349 -10.73 3.56 -10.61
N SER A 350 -10.79 4.05 -11.85
CA SER A 350 -9.77 4.97 -12.36
C SER A 350 -9.73 6.28 -11.58
N LEU A 351 -10.89 6.87 -11.29
CA LEU A 351 -11.00 8.12 -10.53
C LEU A 351 -10.60 7.93 -9.06
N GLU A 352 -10.86 6.77 -8.47
CA GLU A 352 -10.39 6.44 -7.12
C GLU A 352 -8.87 6.49 -7.05
N GLN A 353 -8.17 5.83 -8.00
CA GLN A 353 -6.71 5.87 -8.06
C GLN A 353 -6.19 7.30 -8.28
N GLU A 354 -6.82 8.06 -9.18
CA GLU A 354 -6.45 9.44 -9.46
C GLU A 354 -6.64 10.34 -8.23
N GLN A 355 -7.76 10.23 -7.51
CA GLN A 355 -8.03 11.02 -6.31
C GLN A 355 -7.10 10.64 -5.16
N ILE A 356 -6.77 9.35 -4.99
CA ILE A 356 -5.75 8.91 -4.03
C ILE A 356 -4.42 9.57 -4.35
N GLN A 357 -3.96 9.48 -5.60
CA GLN A 357 -2.70 10.08 -6.03
C GLN A 357 -2.70 11.60 -5.81
N GLN A 358 -3.77 12.30 -6.20
CA GLN A 358 -3.90 13.73 -6.00
C GLN A 358 -3.87 14.10 -4.51
N PHE A 359 -4.53 13.33 -3.65
CA PHE A 359 -4.48 13.52 -2.22
C PHE A 359 -3.04 13.35 -1.69
N THR A 360 -2.36 12.27 -2.06
CA THR A 360 -0.98 11.97 -1.65
C THR A 360 0.00 13.06 -2.08
N GLU A 361 -0.12 13.57 -3.30
CA GLU A 361 0.83 14.52 -3.86
C GLU A 361 0.55 15.97 -3.46
N LYS A 362 -0.73 16.36 -3.35
CA LYS A 362 -1.13 17.77 -3.23
C LYS A 362 -1.65 18.16 -1.85
N GLU A 363 -2.34 17.26 -1.15
CA GLU A 363 -2.94 17.56 0.16
C GLU A 363 -2.09 17.05 1.32
N LEU A 364 -1.73 15.76 1.28
CA LEU A 364 -1.08 15.05 2.37
C LEU A 364 0.20 15.73 2.90
N PRO A 365 1.10 16.28 2.07
CA PRO A 365 2.31 16.94 2.57
C PRO A 365 2.00 18.14 3.48
N GLY A 366 0.90 18.86 3.23
CA GLY A 366 0.46 19.99 4.07
C GLY A 366 -0.33 19.59 5.33
N LEU A 367 -0.61 18.30 5.48
CA LEU A 367 -1.27 17.72 6.64
C LEU A 367 -0.28 17.02 7.58
N ILE A 368 0.89 16.59 7.08
CA ILE A 368 1.97 16.03 7.89
C ILE A 368 2.72 17.17 8.58
N GLU A 369 2.80 17.12 9.91
CA GLU A 369 3.50 18.12 10.72
C GLU A 369 4.95 17.71 10.97
N LYS A 370 5.19 16.43 11.28
CA LYS A 370 6.52 15.87 11.50
C LYS A 370 6.53 14.37 11.21
N ILE A 371 7.62 13.88 10.62
CA ILE A 371 7.99 12.46 10.62
C ILE A 371 9.40 12.36 11.20
N ASP A 372 9.56 11.55 12.23
CA ASP A 372 10.81 11.31 12.94
C ASP A 372 10.89 9.82 13.30
N LEU A 373 11.49 9.04 12.41
CA LEU A 373 11.61 7.59 12.57
C LEU A 373 12.77 7.20 13.50
N GLY A 374 13.48 8.17 14.08
CA GLY A 374 14.54 7.93 15.06
C GLY A 374 15.70 7.09 14.53
N GLN A 375 16.31 7.51 13.40
CA GLN A 375 17.60 6.96 12.97
C GLN A 375 18.73 7.35 13.92
#